data_AF-A0A496ZDZ0-F1
#
_entry.id   AF-A0A496ZDZ0-F1
#
_cell.length_a   1.000
_cell.length_b   1.000
_cell.length_c   1.000
_cell.angle_alpha   90.00
_cell.angle_beta   90.00
_cell.angle_gamma   90.00
#
_symmetry.space_group_name_H-M   'P 1'
#
loop_
_entity.id
_entity.type
_entity.pdbx_description
1 polymer ?
#
loop_
_entity_poly.entity_id
_entity_poly.type
_entity_poly.pdbx_seq_one_letter_code
_entity_poly.pdbx_strand_id
1 'polypeptide(L)' 'MRSREGLQWLDRLLSESGRRALCAADFMRAPRCLLEAERKTLYDESQVPLGWHQDYAEGKATTRGFQAYC' A
#
# COMPACT_ATOMS: atom_id res chain seq x y z
N MET A 1 2.09 -4.46 5.28
CA MET A 1 1.59 -5.72 5.87
C MET A 1 0.72 -6.43 4.85
N ARG A 2 0.70 -7.77 4.84
CA ARG A 2 0.03 -8.56 3.79
C ARG A 2 -1.42 -8.95 4.08
N SER A 3 -1.89 -8.75 5.30
CA SER A 3 -3.27 -9.04 5.68
C SER A 3 -3.73 -8.11 6.81
N ARG A 4 -5.05 -7.94 6.96
CA ARG A 4 -5.64 -7.16 8.06
C ARG A 4 -5.51 -7.89 9.39
N GLU A 5 -5.61 -9.21 9.35
CA GLU A 5 -5.45 -10.09 10.50
C GLU A 5 -4.01 -10.01 11.05
N GLY A 6 -3.01 -9.94 10.17
CA GLY A 6 -1.61 -9.78 10.57
C GLY A 6 -1.33 -8.44 11.26
N LEU A 7 -1.99 -7.36 10.80
CA LEU A 7 -1.95 -6.06 11.46
C LEU A 7 -2.56 -6.12 12.87
N GLN A 8 -3.78 -6.68 12.98
CA GLN A 8 -4.48 -6.82 14.26
C GLN A 8 -3.71 -7.70 15.25
N TRP A 9 -3.11 -8.78 14.75
CA TRP A 9 -2.26 -9.66 15.56
C TRP A 9 -1.03 -8.92 16.09
N LEU A 10 -0.36 -8.12 15.24
CA LEU A 10 0.78 -7.32 15.65
C LEU A 10 0.38 -6.29 16.72
N ASP A 11 -0.73 -5.59 16.53
CA ASP A 11 -1.21 -4.60 17.51
C ASP A 11 -1.52 -5.25 18.86
N ARG A 12 -2.13 -6.45 18.87
CA ARG A 12 -2.36 -7.22 20.10
C ARG A 12 -1.05 -7.62 20.79
N LEU A 13 -0.09 -8.17 20.03
CA LEU A 13 1.21 -8.59 20.56
C LEU A 13 1.97 -7.42 21.22
N LEU A 14 1.91 -6.25 20.60
CA LEU A 14 2.52 -5.03 21.13
C LEU A 14 1.87 -4.58 22.45
N SER A 15 0.54 -4.62 22.49
CA SER A 15 -0.23 -4.30 23.69
C SER A 15 0.08 -5.25 24.86
N GLU A 16 0.20 -6.55 24.59
CA GLU A 16 0.40 -7.56 25.62
C GLU A 16 1.85 -7.63 26.11
N SER A 17 2.83 -7.43 25.23
CA SER A 17 4.25 -7.57 25.57
C SER A 17 4.84 -6.37 26.33
N GLY A 18 4.14 -5.22 26.34
CA GLY A 18 4.65 -3.96 26.89
C GLY A 18 5.88 -3.41 26.15
N ARG A 19 6.25 -4.01 25.01
CA ARG A 19 7.40 -3.64 24.19
C ARG A 19 6.92 -2.89 22.95
N ARG A 20 7.73 -1.92 22.49
CA ARG A 20 7.52 -1.26 21.20
C ARG A 20 8.28 -2.00 20.11
N ALA A 21 7.56 -2.73 19.26
CA ALA A 21 8.03 -3.03 17.91
C ALA A 21 7.39 -2.01 16.96
N LEU A 22 8.22 -1.33 16.19
CA LEU A 22 7.79 -0.31 15.24
C LEU A 22 8.02 -0.85 13.84
N CYS A 23 7.02 -0.78 12.97
CA CYS A 23 7.28 -0.94 11.55
C CYS A 23 7.89 0.35 10.97
N ALA A 24 8.42 0.28 9.75
CA ALA A 24 9.02 1.45 9.10
C ALA A 24 8.05 2.64 9.02
N ALA A 25 6.76 2.40 8.74
CA ALA A 25 5.75 3.45 8.69
C ALA A 25 5.57 4.14 10.06
N ASP A 26 5.50 3.36 11.16
CA ASP A 26 5.38 3.90 12.52
C ASP A 26 6.58 4.77 12.88
N PHE A 27 7.78 4.28 12.58
CA PHE A 27 9.02 5.00 12.80
C PHE A 27 9.06 6.33 12.04
N MET A 28 8.61 6.31 10.78
CA MET A 28 8.54 7.48 9.91
C MET A 28 7.37 8.41 10.22
N ARG A 29 6.47 8.04 11.16
CA ARG A 29 5.19 8.74 11.43
C ARG A 29 4.32 8.87 10.17
N ALA A 30 4.37 7.86 9.31
CA ALA A 30 3.56 7.75 8.12
C ALA A 30 2.40 6.76 8.34
N PRO A 31 1.28 6.89 7.59
CA PRO A 31 0.22 5.89 7.61
C PRO A 31 0.75 4.49 7.25
N ARG A 32 0.25 3.45 7.92
CA ARG A 32 0.54 2.06 7.55
C ARG A 32 -0.24 1.70 6.29
N CYS A 33 0.42 1.70 5.15
CA CYS A 33 -0.22 1.33 3.88
C CYS A 33 -0.39 -0.18 3.76
N LEU A 34 -1.64 -0.60 3.53
CA LEU A 34 -2.02 -2.00 3.44
C LEU A 34 -2.07 -2.49 1.98
N LEU A 35 -1.13 -2.03 1.15
CA LEU A 35 -1.10 -2.29 -0.30
C LEU A 35 -1.27 -3.77 -0.67
N GLU A 36 -0.61 -4.67 0.09
CA GLU A 36 -0.71 -6.11 -0.16
C GLU A 36 -2.03 -6.71 0.35
N ALA A 37 -2.55 -6.24 1.48
CA ALA A 37 -3.83 -6.71 2.02
C ALA A 37 -5.01 -6.23 1.16
N GLU A 38 -4.88 -5.05 0.55
CA GLU A 38 -5.89 -4.42 -0.30
C GLU A 38 -5.60 -4.61 -1.80
N ARG A 39 -4.61 -5.43 -2.16
CA ARG A 39 -4.11 -5.59 -3.53
C ARG A 39 -5.21 -5.82 -4.56
N LYS A 40 -6.19 -6.67 -4.26
CA LYS A 40 -7.32 -6.95 -5.17
C LYS A 40 -8.14 -5.69 -5.43
N THR A 41 -8.61 -5.05 -4.34
CA THR A 41 -9.36 -3.79 -4.39
C THR A 41 -8.59 -2.69 -5.11
N LEU A 42 -7.29 -2.53 -4.81
CA LEU A 42 -6.45 -1.51 -5.45
C LEU A 42 -6.30 -1.74 -6.95
N TYR A 43 -6.24 -2.99 -7.42
CA TYR A 43 -6.24 -3.28 -8.87
C TYR A 43 -7.60 -3.02 -9.52
N ASP A 44 -8.69 -3.28 -8.80
CA ASP A 44 -10.04 -2.99 -9.30
C ASP A 44 -10.29 -1.47 -9.41
N GLU A 45 -9.79 -0.69 -8.45
CA GLU A 45 -9.90 0.78 -8.41
C GLU A 45 -8.91 1.48 -9.35
N SER A 46 -7.70 0.94 -9.49
CA SER A 46 -6.61 1.53 -10.30
C SER A 46 -6.45 0.81 -11.64
N GLN A 47 -7.51 0.77 -12.44
CA GLN A 47 -7.44 0.10 -13.72
C GLN A 47 -6.43 0.79 -14.65
N VAL A 48 -5.46 0.02 -15.12
CA VAL A 48 -4.52 0.47 -16.14
C VAL A 48 -5.17 0.28 -17.51
N PRO A 49 -5.34 1.34 -18.33
CA PRO A 49 -5.92 1.21 -19.64
C PRO A 49 -5.16 0.18 -20.51
N LEU A 50 -5.88 -0.53 -21.36
CA LEU A 50 -5.25 -1.42 -22.32
C LEU A 50 -4.29 -0.62 -23.21
N GLY A 51 -3.05 -1.11 -23.38
CA GLY A 51 -2.03 -0.44 -24.18
C GLY A 51 -1.28 0.69 -23.45
N TRP A 52 -1.64 1.01 -22.20
CA TRP A 52 -1.01 2.11 -21.45
C TRP A 52 0.52 2.01 -21.40
N HIS A 53 1.07 0.81 -21.26
CA HIS A 53 2.53 0.62 -21.25
C HIS A 53 3.21 1.01 -22.56
N GLN A 54 2.57 0.71 -23.70
CA GLN A 54 3.06 1.10 -25.02
C GLN A 54 2.98 2.62 -25.19
N ASP A 55 1.84 3.21 -24.85
CA ASP A 55 1.66 4.66 -24.92
C ASP A 55 2.63 5.40 -23.98
N TYR A 56 2.92 4.85 -22.82
CA TYR A 56 3.91 5.42 -21.90
C TYR A 56 5.33 5.38 -22.48
N ALA A 57 5.72 4.25 -23.10
CA ALA A 57 7.02 4.12 -23.77
C ALA A 57 7.17 5.08 -24.96
N GLU A 58 6.07 5.39 -25.65
CA GLU A 58 6.02 6.34 -26.76
C GLU A 58 5.84 7.81 -26.31
N GLY A 59 5.72 8.08 -25.01
CA GLY A 59 5.51 9.42 -24.46
C GLY A 59 4.09 9.98 -24.60
N LYS A 60 3.12 9.14 -24.98
CA LYS A 60 1.68 9.47 -25.13
C LYS A 60 0.90 9.34 -23.83
N ALA A 61 1.35 8.50 -22.90
CA ALA A 61 0.78 8.39 -21.55
C ALA A 61 1.73 8.93 -20.48
N THR A 62 1.20 9.28 -19.31
CA THR A 62 1.97 9.84 -18.20
C THR A 62 1.44 9.38 -16.85
N THR A 63 2.29 9.44 -15.83
CA THR A 63 1.94 9.19 -14.42
C THR A 63 1.54 10.46 -13.67
N ARG A 64 1.53 11.65 -14.32
CA ARG A 64 1.24 12.94 -13.66
C ARG A 64 -0.12 13.01 -12.95
N GLY A 65 -1.10 12.22 -13.39
CA GLY A 65 -2.42 12.12 -12.77
C GLY A 65 -2.52 11.05 -11.68
N PHE A 66 -1.47 10.25 -11.45
CA PHE A 66 -1.49 9.18 -10.46
C PHE A 66 -1.42 9.78 -9.05
N GLN A 67 -2.36 9.36 -8.19
CA GLN A 67 -2.34 9.67 -6.77
C GLN A 67 -1.84 8.44 -6.01
N ALA A 68 -0.80 8.63 -5.21
CA ALA A 68 -0.29 7.56 -4.36
C ALA A 68 -1.33 7.18 -3.31
N TYR A 69 -1.40 5.89 -3.01
CA TYR A 69 -2.18 5.37 -1.90
C TYR A 69 -1.32 5.48 -0.63
N CYS A 70 -1.74 6.39 0.26
CA CYS A 70 -0.89 7.02 1.29
C CYS A 70 0.24 7.91 0.74
#